data_AF-A0A7C0W0L6-F1
#
_entry.id   AF-A0A7C0W0L6-F1
#
_cell.length_a   1.000
_cell.length_b   1.000
_cell.length_c   1.000
_cell.angle_alpha   90.00
_cell.angle_beta   90.00
_cell.angle_gamma   90.00
#
_symmetry.space_group_name_H-M   'P 1'
#
loop_
_entity.id
_entity.type
_entity.pdbx_description
1 polymer ?
#
loop_
_entity_poly.entity_id
_entity_poly.type
_entity_poly.pdbx_seq_one_letter_code
_entity_poly.pdbx_strand_id
1 'polypeptide(L)'
;MIEVAMYITIETLWKKHKNKSLIARMTGHDWKTVAKRIKEIESGKKYSKKKPHPRILDSCKEQVLKYLEEDLSAVRIHEKLQEEGVKVGYSTVKDYIGSIKK
;
A
#
# COMPACT_ATOMS: atom_id res chain seq x y z
N MET A 1 2.36 -12.02 -0.69
CA MET A 1 2.88 -11.02 -1.65
C MET A 1 4.38 -11.01 -1.47
N ILE A 2 5.17 -11.01 -2.54
CA ILE A 2 6.65 -11.09 -2.42
C ILE A 2 7.21 -9.75 -1.98
N GLU A 3 8.17 -9.74 -1.05
CA GLU A 3 8.91 -8.55 -0.64
C GLU A 3 9.83 -8.01 -1.76
N VAL A 4 10.24 -6.75 -1.65
CA VAL A 4 11.13 -6.11 -2.64
C VAL A 4 12.42 -6.90 -2.82
N ALA A 5 13.03 -7.35 -1.71
CA ALA A 5 14.28 -8.10 -1.72
C ALA A 5 14.15 -9.38 -2.55
N MET A 6 13.08 -10.15 -2.32
CA MET A 6 12.84 -11.39 -3.05
C MET A 6 12.50 -11.15 -4.53
N TYR A 7 11.87 -10.02 -4.89
CA TYR A 7 11.72 -9.65 -6.30
C TYR A 7 13.07 -9.46 -7.01
N ILE A 8 14.02 -8.78 -6.35
CA ILE A 8 15.38 -8.57 -6.85
C ILE A 8 16.12 -9.92 -6.96
N THR A 9 15.92 -10.83 -5.99
CA THR A 9 16.47 -12.18 -6.05
C THR A 9 15.93 -12.96 -7.27
N ILE A 10 14.63 -12.92 -7.52
CA ILE A 10 14.04 -13.56 -8.71
C ILE A 10 14.60 -12.95 -10.00
N GLU A 11 14.77 -11.62 -10.06
CA GLU A 11 15.37 -10.93 -11.21
C GLU A 11 16.82 -11.38 -11.47
N THR A 12 17.64 -11.40 -10.43
CA THR A 12 19.05 -11.82 -10.55
C THR A 12 19.19 -13.29 -10.94
N LEU A 13 18.38 -14.17 -10.36
CA LEU A 13 18.37 -15.59 -10.72
C LEU A 13 17.83 -15.83 -12.15
N TRP A 14 16.83 -15.05 -12.57
CA TRP A 14 16.31 -15.12 -13.94
C TRP A 14 17.37 -14.73 -14.98
N LYS A 15 18.14 -13.66 -14.71
CA LYS A 15 19.25 -13.25 -15.57
C LYS A 15 20.34 -14.32 -15.70
N LYS A 16 20.60 -15.09 -14.64
CA LYS A 16 21.65 -16.13 -14.61
C LYS A 16 21.22 -17.46 -15.23
N HIS A 17 20.08 -18.02 -14.79
CA HIS A 17 19.72 -19.41 -15.08
C HIS A 17 18.60 -19.56 -16.13
N LYS A 18 17.77 -18.53 -16.33
CA LYS A 18 16.58 -18.57 -17.21
C LYS A 18 15.67 -19.80 -17.04
N ASN A 19 15.61 -20.39 -15.83
CA ASN A 19 14.78 -21.56 -15.52
C ASN A 19 13.81 -21.27 -14.37
N LYS A 20 12.50 -21.23 -14.68
CA LYS A 20 11.44 -20.85 -13.73
C LYS A 20 11.30 -21.85 -12.58
N SER A 21 11.39 -23.15 -12.87
CA SER A 21 11.24 -24.22 -11.88
C SER A 21 12.41 -24.27 -10.90
N LEU A 22 13.63 -24.01 -11.40
CA LEU A 22 14.82 -23.91 -10.54
C LEU A 22 14.70 -22.71 -9.58
N ILE A 23 14.28 -21.56 -10.09
CA ILE A 23 14.11 -20.34 -9.28
C ILE A 23 13.03 -20.54 -8.21
N ALA A 24 11.92 -21.20 -8.55
CA ALA A 24 10.87 -21.56 -7.60
C ALA A 24 11.40 -22.44 -6.46
N ARG A 25 12.21 -23.46 -6.79
CA ARG A 25 12.86 -24.32 -5.79
C ARG A 25 13.85 -23.55 -4.91
N MET A 26 14.69 -22.70 -5.52
CA MET A 26 15.69 -21.90 -4.80
C MET A 26 15.07 -20.83 -3.89
N THR A 27 13.95 -20.25 -4.30
CA THR A 27 13.26 -19.19 -3.54
C THR A 27 12.19 -19.71 -2.59
N GLY A 28 11.87 -21.01 -2.63
CA GLY A 28 10.80 -21.62 -1.83
C GLY A 28 9.40 -21.11 -2.17
N HIS A 29 9.22 -20.48 -3.34
CA HIS A 29 7.95 -19.89 -3.76
C HIS A 29 7.25 -20.76 -4.81
N ASP A 30 5.92 -20.66 -4.86
CA ASP A 30 5.14 -21.30 -5.91
C ASP A 30 5.56 -20.82 -7.32
N TRP A 31 5.64 -21.77 -8.25
CA TRP A 31 6.14 -21.51 -9.60
C TRP A 31 5.30 -20.49 -10.37
N LYS A 32 3.97 -20.38 -10.10
CA LYS A 32 3.12 -19.38 -10.74
C LYS A 32 3.47 -17.98 -10.27
N THR A 33 3.86 -17.86 -9.01
CA THR A 33 4.31 -16.60 -8.42
C THR A 33 5.61 -16.14 -9.08
N VAL A 34 6.58 -17.04 -9.22
CA VAL A 34 7.85 -16.79 -9.93
C VAL A 34 7.59 -16.46 -11.41
N ALA A 35 6.75 -17.23 -12.10
CA ALA A 35 6.39 -17.00 -13.49
C ALA A 35 5.74 -15.63 -13.72
N LYS A 36 4.85 -15.20 -12.81
CA LYS A 36 4.25 -13.87 -12.84
C LYS A 36 5.31 -12.77 -12.71
N ARG A 37 6.25 -12.90 -11.77
CA ARG A 37 7.31 -11.89 -11.57
C ARG A 37 8.25 -11.82 -12.76
N ILE A 38 8.61 -12.96 -13.34
CA ILE A 38 9.42 -13.01 -14.56
C ILE A 38 8.73 -12.27 -15.70
N LYS A 39 7.43 -12.48 -15.91
CA LYS A 39 6.66 -11.76 -16.92
C LYS A 39 6.66 -10.24 -16.68
N GLU A 40 6.57 -9.81 -15.42
CA GLU A 40 6.67 -8.40 -15.04
C GLU A 40 8.06 -7.83 -15.36
N ILE A 41 9.13 -8.56 -15.01
CA ILE A 41 10.54 -8.20 -15.31
C ILE A 41 10.77 -8.10 -16.83
N GLU A 42 10.32 -9.07 -17.61
CA GLU A 42 10.45 -9.08 -19.07
C GLU A 42 9.69 -7.92 -19.72
N SER A 43 8.54 -7.53 -19.15
CA SER A 43 7.79 -6.34 -19.61
C SER A 43 8.39 -5.00 -19.16
N GLY A 44 9.57 -5.00 -18.52
CA GLY A 44 10.24 -3.79 -18.04
C GLY A 44 9.55 -3.13 -16.85
N LYS A 45 8.58 -3.79 -16.21
CA LYS A 45 7.91 -3.24 -15.03
C LYS A 45 8.86 -3.31 -13.85
N LYS A 46 9.11 -2.16 -13.23
CA LYS A 46 9.76 -2.09 -11.92
C LYS A 46 8.81 -2.65 -10.86
N TYR A 47 9.37 -3.22 -9.81
CA TYR A 47 8.58 -3.68 -8.66
C TYR A 47 7.71 -2.53 -8.15
N SER A 48 6.40 -2.71 -8.16
CA SER A 48 5.46 -1.79 -7.53
C SER A 48 4.89 -2.43 -6.28
N LYS A 49 5.14 -1.80 -5.13
CA LYS A 49 4.36 -2.10 -3.93
C LYS A 49 2.94 -1.63 -4.23
N LYS A 50 1.95 -2.52 -4.09
CA LYS A 50 0.54 -2.11 -4.22
C LYS A 50 0.30 -0.93 -3.27
N LYS A 51 -0.21 0.19 -3.80
CA LYS A 51 -0.68 1.28 -2.97
C LYS A 51 -1.78 0.73 -2.04
N PRO A 52 -1.83 1.15 -0.77
CA PRO A 52 -2.94 0.79 0.10
C PRO A 52 -4.27 1.21 -0.56
N HIS A 53 -5.34 0.48 -0.24
CA HIS A 53 -6.66 0.83 -0.74
C HIS A 53 -7.02 2.25 -0.27
N PRO A 54 -7.50 3.12 -1.17
CA PRO A 54 -7.88 4.48 -0.79
C PRO A 54 -8.98 4.42 0.25
N ARG A 55 -8.81 5.19 1.31
CA ARG A 55 -9.81 5.39 2.36
C ARG A 55 -10.73 6.54 1.98
N ILE A 56 -11.94 6.52 2.50
CA ILE A 56 -12.96 7.55 2.26
C ILE A 56 -12.43 8.95 2.62
N LEU A 57 -11.60 9.04 3.67
CA LEU A 57 -11.00 10.29 4.14
C LEU A 57 -9.70 10.68 3.43
N ASP A 58 -9.19 9.87 2.48
CA ASP A 58 -8.01 10.29 1.70
C ASP A 58 -8.31 11.54 0.86
N SER A 59 -9.56 11.73 0.42
CA SER A 59 -10.00 12.94 -0.30
C SER A 59 -9.96 14.21 0.56
N CYS A 60 -10.18 14.09 1.87
CA CYS A 60 -10.18 15.19 2.83
C CYS A 60 -8.92 15.18 3.72
N LYS A 61 -7.87 14.49 3.29
CA LYS A 61 -6.66 14.28 4.11
C LYS A 61 -6.00 15.58 4.55
N GLU A 62 -5.91 16.54 3.64
CA GLU A 62 -5.29 17.84 3.90
C GLU A 62 -6.06 18.64 4.96
N GLN A 63 -7.39 18.59 4.92
CA GLN A 63 -8.25 19.24 5.90
C GLN A 63 -8.10 18.62 7.28
N VAL A 64 -8.10 17.28 7.35
CA VAL A 64 -7.90 16.56 8.62
C VAL A 64 -6.52 16.86 9.21
N LEU A 65 -5.47 16.93 8.39
CA LEU A 65 -4.14 17.33 8.83
C LEU A 65 -4.12 18.75 9.39
N LYS A 66 -4.71 19.71 8.69
CA LYS A 66 -4.82 21.09 9.16
C LYS A 66 -5.53 21.18 10.52
N TYR A 67 -6.63 20.47 10.69
CA TYR A 67 -7.35 20.45 11.97
C TYR A 67 -6.58 19.75 13.09
N LEU A 68 -5.74 18.77 12.76
CA LEU A 68 -4.83 18.14 13.72
C LEU A 68 -3.70 19.09 14.14
N GLU A 69 -3.20 19.92 13.23
CA GLU A 69 -2.22 20.98 13.54
C GLU A 69 -2.83 22.09 14.40
N GLU A 70 -4.12 22.38 14.23
CA GLU A 70 -4.91 23.28 15.09
C GLU A 70 -5.26 22.65 16.48
N ASP A 71 -4.71 21.48 16.82
CA ASP A 71 -4.95 20.71 18.05
C ASP A 71 -6.45 20.43 18.33
N LEU A 72 -7.26 20.32 17.28
CA LEU A 72 -8.69 20.05 17.42
C LEU A 72 -8.93 18.61 17.89
N SER A 73 -9.93 18.46 18.77
CA SER A 73 -10.35 17.14 19.23
C SER A 73 -10.96 16.33 18.08
N ALA A 74 -10.83 15.00 18.13
CA ALA A 74 -11.40 14.12 17.10
C ALA A 74 -12.93 14.30 16.94
N VAL A 75 -13.63 14.69 18.01
CA VAL A 75 -15.06 15.03 17.96
C VAL A 75 -15.28 16.30 17.14
N ARG A 76 -14.48 17.34 17.39
CA ARG A 76 -14.59 18.62 16.68
C ARG A 76 -14.22 18.50 15.19
N ILE A 77 -13.25 17.65 14.87
CA ILE A 77 -12.88 17.32 13.48
C ILE A 77 -14.06 16.64 12.77
N HIS A 78 -14.74 15.71 13.45
CA HIS A 78 -15.91 15.03 12.87
C HIS A 78 -17.06 16.00 12.59
N GLU A 79 -17.36 16.93 13.50
CA GLU A 79 -18.37 17.98 13.31
C GLU A 79 -18.04 18.87 12.11
N LYS A 80 -16.79 19.39 12.02
CA LYS A 80 -16.37 20.21 10.87
C LYS A 80 -16.48 19.47 9.54
N LEU A 81 -16.09 18.19 9.51
CA LEU A 81 -16.24 17.37 8.30
C LEU A 81 -17.71 17.18 7.90
N GLN A 82 -18.63 17.09 8.87
CA GLN A 82 -20.06 17.04 8.59
C GLN A 82 -20.61 18.37 8.08
N GLU A 83 -20.15 19.51 8.62
CA GLU A 83 -20.50 20.85 8.14
C GLU A 83 -20.06 21.07 6.68
N GLU A 84 -18.91 20.52 6.30
CA GLU A 84 -18.41 20.53 4.92
C GLU A 84 -19.12 19.51 4.00
N GLY A 85 -20.08 18.75 4.53
CA GLY A 85 -20.91 17.81 3.77
C GLY A 85 -20.31 16.40 3.62
N VAL A 86 -19.23 16.08 4.34
CA VAL A 86 -18.60 14.76 4.31
C VAL A 86 -19.41 13.79 5.19
N LYS A 87 -20.11 12.86 4.57
CA LYS A 87 -20.90 11.83 5.26
C LYS A 87 -20.00 10.70 5.80
N VAL A 88 -19.30 10.98 6.91
CA VAL A 88 -18.47 10.01 7.63
C VAL A 88 -18.93 9.85 9.07
N GLY A 89 -18.78 8.64 9.61
CA GLY A 89 -19.00 8.37 11.03
C GLY A 89 -17.81 8.79 11.88
N TYR A 90 -18.06 9.09 13.16
CA TYR A 90 -17.02 9.46 14.13
C TYR A 90 -15.91 8.38 14.25
N SER A 91 -16.29 7.11 14.27
CA SER A 91 -15.35 5.98 14.33
C SER A 91 -14.36 6.01 13.16
N THR A 92 -14.85 6.27 11.94
CA THR A 92 -14.01 6.39 10.74
C THR A 92 -12.99 7.52 10.87
N VAL A 93 -13.40 8.68 11.41
CA VAL A 93 -12.51 9.83 11.63
C VAL A 93 -11.46 9.49 12.70
N LYS A 94 -11.88 8.89 13.81
CA LYS A 94 -10.98 8.47 14.90
C LYS A 94 -9.93 7.47 14.44
N ASP A 95 -10.34 6.43 13.71
CA ASP A 95 -9.43 5.41 13.16
C ASP A 95 -8.47 6.00 12.13
N TYR A 96 -8.94 6.96 11.33
CA TYR A 96 -8.13 7.65 10.36
C TYR A 96 -7.06 8.53 11.03
N ILE A 97 -7.43 9.32 12.03
CA ILE A 97 -6.49 10.11 12.84
C ILE A 97 -5.46 9.18 13.51
N GLY A 98 -5.91 8.06 14.08
CA GLY A 98 -5.03 7.07 14.70
C GLY A 98 -4.02 6.46 13.73
N SER A 99 -4.38 6.32 12.45
CA SER A 99 -3.45 5.87 11.41
C SER A 99 -2.46 6.93 10.93
N ILE A 100 -2.75 8.22 11.14
CA ILE A 100 -1.84 9.33 10.80
C ILE A 100 -0.81 9.55 11.90
N LYS A 101 -1.19 9.42 13.18
CA LYS A 101 -0.30 9.60 14.32
C LYS A 101 0.70 8.46 14.54
N LYS A 102 0.63 7.39 13.75
CA LYS A 102 1.39 6.15 13.93
C LYS A 102 2.62 6.11 13.05
#